data_AF-A0A945JRZ8-F1
#
_entry.id   AF-A0A945JRZ8-F1
#
_cell.length_a   1.000
_cell.length_b   1.000
_cell.length_c   1.000
_cell.angle_alpha   90.00
_cell.angle_beta   90.00
_cell.angle_gamma   90.00
#
_symmetry.space_group_name_H-M   'P 1'
#
loop_
_entity.id
_entity.type
_entity.pdbx_description
1 polymer ?
#
loop_
_entity_poly.entity_id
_entity_poly.type
_entity_poly.pdbx_seq_one_letter_code
_entity_poly.pdbx_strand_id
1 'polypeptide(L)'
;MAIVTNDEVGVHARFAQRNNIKFTLLADRKAEIIAAFDLINSRFPKSSPWYGVAVPAIFAIDSNGIVTHRFTTRNYRDRPEPEAVLEILRRAGG
;
A
#
# COMPACT_ATOMS: atom_id res chain seq x y z
N MET A 1 4.70 -7.97 6.72
CA MET A 1 3.79 -6.96 6.13
C MET A 1 4.50 -5.62 6.11
N ALA A 2 4.40 -4.87 5.02
CA ALA A 2 4.86 -3.50 4.94
C ALA A 2 3.74 -2.62 4.34
N ILE A 3 3.70 -1.36 4.74
CA ILE A 3 2.85 -0.33 4.13
C ILE A 3 3.75 0.63 3.38
N VAL A 4 3.36 1.01 2.17
CA VAL A 4 4.09 1.98 1.33
C VAL A 4 3.19 3.19 1.12
N THR A 5 3.74 4.38 1.35
CA THR A 5 3.09 5.65 0.99
C THR A 5 4.14 6.65 0.52
N ASN A 6 3.72 7.77 -0.07
CA ASN A 6 4.61 8.86 -0.43
C ASN A 6 4.90 9.85 0.71
N ASP A 7 4.48 9.56 1.95
CA ASP A 7 4.80 10.39 3.11
C ASP A 7 6.29 10.37 3.45
N GLU A 8 6.73 11.39 4.20
CA GLU A 8 8.08 11.43 4.73
C GLU A 8 8.30 10.45 5.89
N VAL A 9 9.55 10.00 6.05
CA VAL A 9 9.98 9.14 7.17
C VAL A 9 9.58 9.71 8.53
N GLY A 10 9.67 11.03 8.73
CA GLY A 10 9.28 11.66 9.99
C GLY A 10 7.78 11.61 10.26
N VAL A 11 6.94 11.67 9.21
CA VAL A 11 5.49 11.48 9.33
C VAL A 11 5.19 10.04 9.74
N HIS A 12 5.84 9.07 9.09
CA HIS A 12 5.73 7.66 9.45
C HIS A 12 6.16 7.35 10.87
N ALA A 13 7.29 7.87 11.33
CA ALA A 13 7.76 7.65 12.70
C ALA A 13 6.74 8.14 13.74
N ARG A 14 6.19 9.35 13.56
CA ARG A 14 5.16 9.90 14.44
C ARG A 14 3.87 9.10 14.38
N PHE A 15 3.43 8.69 13.19
CA PHE A 15 2.22 7.88 13.02
C PHE A 15 2.37 6.51 13.68
N ALA A 16 3.51 5.85 13.49
CA ALA A 16 3.81 4.54 14.07
C ALA A 16 3.84 4.60 15.61
N GLN A 17 4.48 5.62 16.17
CA GLN A 17 4.52 5.84 17.62
C GLN A 17 3.13 6.06 18.20
N ARG A 18 2.33 6.94 17.58
CA ARG A 18 0.98 7.29 18.07
C ARG A 18 0.00 6.12 18.03
N ASN A 19 0.12 5.23 17.03
CA ASN A 19 -0.82 4.13 16.82
C ASN A 19 -0.24 2.75 17.20
N ASN A 20 0.92 2.72 17.85
CA ASN A 20 1.62 1.48 18.24
C ASN A 20 1.80 0.49 17.06
N ILE A 21 2.12 1.01 15.87
CA ILE A 21 2.29 0.20 14.66
C ILE A 21 3.55 -0.66 14.79
N LYS A 22 3.42 -1.97 14.51
CA LYS A 22 4.51 -2.96 14.60
C LYS A 22 5.05 -3.42 13.25
N PHE A 23 4.39 -3.05 12.16
CA PHE A 23 4.83 -3.37 10.80
C PHE A 23 5.60 -2.20 10.17
N THR A 24 6.43 -2.50 9.18
CA THR A 24 7.25 -1.50 8.49
C THR A 24 6.39 -0.51 7.71
N LEU A 25 6.69 0.78 7.85
CA LEU A 25 6.17 1.86 7.00
C LEU A 25 7.31 2.36 6.09
N LEU A 26 7.18 2.14 4.79
CA LEU A 26 8.17 2.51 3.78
C LEU A 26 7.78 3.85 3.14
N ALA A 27 8.69 4.81 3.24
CA ALA A 27 8.54 6.14 2.66
C ALA A 27 9.01 6.16 1.20
N ASP A 28 8.06 6.09 0.27
CA ASP A 28 8.28 6.24 -1.17
C ASP A 28 8.09 7.70 -1.60
N ARG A 29 8.94 8.59 -1.08
CA ARG A 29 8.75 10.07 -1.20
C ARG A 29 8.63 10.59 -2.62
N LYS A 30 9.21 9.87 -3.59
CA LYS A 30 9.15 10.22 -5.02
C LYS A 30 8.05 9.48 -5.78
N ALA A 31 7.26 8.66 -5.07
CA ALA A 31 6.24 7.77 -5.61
C ALA A 31 6.78 6.82 -6.69
N GLU A 32 8.04 6.40 -6.60
CA GLU A 32 8.72 5.54 -7.58
C GLU A 32 8.18 4.10 -7.51
N ILE A 33 8.00 3.57 -6.30
CA ILE A 33 7.40 2.24 -6.08
C ILE A 33 5.91 2.30 -6.45
N ILE A 34 5.20 3.33 -6.00
CA ILE A 34 3.78 3.54 -6.30
C ILE A 34 3.56 3.60 -7.82
N ALA A 35 4.44 4.29 -8.56
CA ALA A 35 4.40 4.33 -10.02
C ALA A 35 4.72 2.98 -10.65
N ALA A 36 5.72 2.25 -10.16
CA ALA A 36 6.09 0.93 -10.68
C ALA A 36 4.97 -0.13 -10.57
N PHE A 37 3.99 0.08 -9.68
CA PHE A 37 2.81 -0.78 -9.52
C PHE A 37 1.55 -0.23 -10.21
N ASP A 38 1.66 0.82 -11.01
CA ASP A 38 0.54 1.52 -11.67
C ASP A 38 -0.55 2.00 -10.68
N LEU A 39 -0.13 2.53 -9.53
CA LEU A 39 -1.04 2.96 -8.46
C LEU A 39 -1.12 4.48 -8.29
N ILE A 40 -0.48 5.29 -9.14
CA ILE A 40 -0.58 6.75 -9.02
C ILE A 40 -2.05 7.17 -9.20
N ASN A 41 -2.60 7.87 -8.20
CA ASN A 41 -3.98 8.33 -8.25
C ASN A 41 -4.12 9.52 -9.22
N SER A 42 -4.64 9.25 -10.41
CA SER A 42 -4.82 10.22 -11.49
C SER A 42 -5.80 11.37 -11.16
N ARG A 43 -6.54 11.29 -10.04
CA ARG A 43 -7.40 12.39 -9.56
C ARG A 43 -6.61 13.60 -9.11
N PHE A 44 -5.32 13.43 -8.78
CA PHE A 44 -4.46 14.51 -8.33
C PHE A 44 -3.45 14.88 -9.42
N PRO A 45 -3.58 16.05 -10.07
CA PRO A 45 -2.62 16.51 -11.06
C PRO A 45 -1.26 16.82 -10.43
N LYS A 46 -0.19 16.90 -11.25
CA LYS A 46 1.19 17.20 -10.78
C LYS A 46 1.33 18.50 -9.97
N SER A 47 0.44 19.48 -10.19
CA SER A 47 0.41 20.73 -9.43
C SER A 47 -0.24 20.61 -8.05
N SER A 48 -0.91 19.48 -7.76
CA SER A 48 -1.59 19.24 -6.50
C SER A 48 -0.59 18.87 -5.40
N PRO A 49 -0.79 19.34 -4.16
CA PRO A 49 -0.03 18.85 -3.01
C PRO A 49 -0.25 17.35 -2.73
N TRP A 50 -1.29 16.76 -3.31
CA TRP A 50 -1.64 15.34 -3.22
C TRP A 50 -1.10 14.50 -4.38
N TYR A 51 -0.28 15.07 -5.27
CA TYR A 51 0.35 14.31 -6.34
C TYR A 51 1.23 13.19 -5.78
N GLY A 52 1.17 12.02 -6.41
CA GLY A 52 1.92 10.82 -5.97
C GLY A 52 1.22 9.96 -4.92
N VAL A 53 0.05 10.37 -4.41
CA VAL A 53 -0.77 9.53 -3.53
C VAL A 53 -1.23 8.28 -4.30
N ALA A 54 -1.09 7.12 -3.65
CA ALA A 54 -1.49 5.85 -4.22
C ALA A 54 -3.02 5.66 -4.23
N VAL A 55 -3.54 4.99 -5.26
CA VAL A 55 -4.80 4.26 -5.17
C VAL A 55 -4.61 3.09 -4.20
N PRO A 56 -5.48 2.91 -3.19
CA PRO A 56 -5.33 1.82 -2.22
C PRO A 56 -5.31 0.44 -2.89
N ALA A 57 -4.32 -0.36 -2.53
CA ALA A 57 -4.15 -1.72 -3.02
C ALA A 57 -3.45 -2.58 -1.96
N ILE A 58 -3.62 -3.90 -2.06
CA ILE A 58 -2.87 -4.89 -1.27
C ILE A 58 -2.26 -5.88 -2.28
N PHE A 59 -0.98 -6.18 -2.11
CA PHE A 59 -0.27 -7.18 -2.89
C PHE A 59 0.22 -8.29 -1.97
N ALA A 60 0.12 -9.52 -2.43
CA ALA A 60 0.80 -10.65 -1.83
C ALA A 60 1.97 -11.06 -2.72
N ILE A 61 3.13 -11.23 -2.09
CA ILE A 61 4.40 -11.53 -2.75
C ILE A 61 4.94 -12.81 -2.11
N ASP A 62 5.36 -13.77 -2.93
CA ASP A 62 5.97 -15.02 -2.44
C ASP A 62 7.45 -14.82 -2.03
N SER A 63 8.10 -15.89 -1.57
CA SER A 63 9.51 -15.86 -1.15
C SER A 63 10.50 -15.62 -2.28
N ASN A 64 10.08 -15.79 -3.55
CA ASN A 64 10.90 -15.52 -4.73
C ASN A 64 10.72 -14.07 -5.23
N GLY A 65 9.89 -13.27 -4.55
CA GLY A 65 9.61 -11.90 -4.94
C GLY A 65 8.53 -11.78 -6.02
N ILE A 66 7.78 -12.84 -6.31
CA ILE A 66 6.72 -12.83 -7.32
C ILE A 66 5.40 -12.39 -6.70
N VAL A 67 4.73 -11.43 -7.35
CA VAL A 67 3.35 -11.05 -6.98
C VAL A 67 2.42 -12.20 -7.30
N THR A 68 1.82 -12.81 -6.28
CA THR A 68 0.86 -13.91 -6.44
C THR A 68 -0.58 -13.41 -6.48
N HIS A 69 -0.88 -12.31 -5.79
CA HIS A 69 -2.22 -11.73 -5.72
C HIS A 69 -2.18 -10.22 -5.69
N ARG A 70 -3.17 -9.60 -6.33
CA ARG A 70 -3.46 -8.16 -6.29
C ARG A 70 -4.90 -7.95 -5.84
N PHE A 71 -5.09 -7.26 -4.73
CA PHE A 71 -6.39 -6.84 -4.24
C PHE A 71 -6.51 -5.33 -4.45
N THR A 72 -7.39 -4.93 -5.36
CA THR A 72 -7.70 -3.52 -5.62
C THR A 72 -9.20 -3.35 -5.63
N THR A 73 -9.65 -2.16 -5.30
CA THR A 73 -11.06 -1.81 -5.33
C THR A 73 -11.26 -0.59 -6.23
N ARG A 74 -12.40 -0.57 -6.93
CA ARG A 74 -12.74 0.57 -7.82
C ARG A 74 -13.00 1.86 -7.03
N ASN A 75 -13.30 1.75 -5.74
CA ASN A 75 -13.56 2.85 -4.83
C ASN A 75 -12.65 2.75 -3.61
N TYR A 76 -11.97 3.83 -3.24
CA TYR A 76 -11.06 3.89 -2.09
C TYR A 76 -11.75 3.59 -0.74
N ARG A 77 -13.08 3.64 -0.71
CA ARG A 77 -13.91 3.28 0.46
C ARG A 77 -14.26 1.80 0.53
N ASP A 78 -14.22 1.10 -0.59
CA ASP A 78 -14.41 -0.34 -0.61
C ASP A 78 -13.03 -0.91 -0.33
N ARG A 79 -12.78 -1.47 0.85
CA ARG A 79 -11.53 -2.17 1.14
C ARG A 79 -11.90 -3.61 1.49
N PRO A 80 -11.25 -4.62 0.89
CA PRO A 80 -11.48 -5.98 1.36
C PRO A 80 -11.08 -6.03 2.83
N GLU A 81 -11.97 -6.62 3.64
CA GLU A 81 -11.70 -6.83 5.06
C GLU A 81 -10.38 -7.60 5.21
N PRO A 82 -9.51 -7.24 6.18
CA PRO A 82 -8.22 -7.90 6.37
C PRO A 82 -8.33 -9.42 6.42
N GLU A 83 -9.37 -9.95 7.07
CA GLU A 83 -9.65 -11.37 7.19
C GLU A 83 -9.93 -12.03 5.84
N ALA A 84 -10.65 -11.35 4.93
CA ALA A 84 -10.92 -11.87 3.59
C ALA A 84 -9.64 -11.99 2.77
N VAL A 85 -8.71 -11.03 2.91
CA VAL A 85 -7.38 -11.11 2.30
C VAL A 85 -6.61 -12.29 2.88
N LEU A 86 -6.55 -12.39 4.22
CA LEU A 86 -5.82 -13.46 4.90
C LEU A 86 -6.34 -14.86 4.54
N GLU A 87 -7.65 -15.03 4.41
CA GLU A 87 -8.27 -16.29 4.02
C GLU A 87 -7.84 -16.72 2.61
N ILE A 88 -7.82 -15.80 1.65
CA ILE A 88 -7.34 -16.08 0.28
C ILE A 88 -5.87 -16.51 0.32
N LEU A 89 -5.04 -15.83 1.11
CA LEU A 89 -3.63 -16.18 1.25
C LEU A 89 -3.41 -17.54 1.90
N ARG A 90 -4.20 -17.89 2.92
CA ARG A 90 -4.13 -19.22 3.56
C ARG A 90 -4.51 -20.34 2.61
N ARG A 91 -5.51 -20.13 1.74
CA ARG A 91 -5.93 -21.12 0.74
C ARG A 91 -4.91 -21.30 -0.38
N ALA A 92 -4.21 -20.23 -0.76
CA ALA A 92 -3.20 -20.27 -1.82
C ALA A 92 -1.86 -20.87 -1.37
N GLY A 93 -1.60 -20.93 -0.05
CA GLY A 93 -0.39 -21.51 0.54
C GLY A 93 -0.55 -22.96 1.05
N GLY A 94 -1.63 -23.65 0.65
CA GLY A 94 -1.91 -25.05 0.96
C GLY A 94 -1.50 -25.99 -0.16
#